data_AF-A0AAT9T2Q4-F1
#
_entry.id   AF-A0AAT9T2Q4-F1
#
_cell.length_a   1.000
_cell.length_b   1.000
_cell.length_c   1.000
_cell.angle_alpha   90.00
_cell.angle_beta   90.00
_cell.angle_gamma   90.00
#
_symmetry.space_group_name_H-M   'P 1'
#
loop_
_entity.id
_entity.type
_entity.pdbx_description
1 polymer ?
#
loop_
_entity_poly.entity_id
_entity_poly.type
_entity_poly.pdbx_seq_one_letter_code
_entity_poly.pdbx_strand_id
1 'polypeptide(L)'
;MAQAAAHTDAQQHPIRLYLVVWAWLFILSACSYLVDYFGLVGYLRWSLILIFMALKAGLIVAVFMHMAWERLALSYAILVPPLVLLVFVGIMVFESNYTLFTRLAFFVAGS
;
A
#
# COMPACT_ATOMS: atom_id res chain seq x y z
N MET A 1 8.56 31.68 49.99
CA MET A 1 7.82 30.42 49.76
C MET A 1 6.90 30.63 48.57
N ALA A 2 7.27 30.14 47.39
CA ALA A 2 6.40 29.98 46.23
C ALA A 2 7.15 29.10 45.22
N GLN A 3 7.15 27.78 45.48
CA GLN A 3 7.58 26.78 44.51
C GLN A 3 6.45 26.66 43.49
N ALA A 4 6.57 27.31 42.34
CA ALA A 4 5.72 27.02 41.20
C ALA A 4 6.15 25.68 40.62
N ALA A 5 5.27 24.70 40.78
CA ALA A 5 5.48 23.31 40.43
C ALA A 5 5.77 23.12 38.94
N ALA A 6 6.75 22.25 38.69
CA ALA A 6 6.97 21.43 37.51
C ALA A 6 6.01 21.65 36.32
N HIS A 7 6.53 22.25 35.24
CA HIS A 7 6.03 21.99 33.90
C HIS A 7 6.48 20.58 33.49
N THR A 8 5.66 19.60 33.85
CA THR A 8 5.80 18.18 33.49
C THR A 8 5.58 17.98 31.99
N ASP A 9 6.60 17.43 31.34
CA ASP A 9 6.58 16.64 30.10
C ASP A 9 5.64 17.09 28.97
N ALA A 10 6.16 18.00 28.16
CA ALA A 10 5.68 18.23 26.81
C ALA A 10 5.94 16.96 25.98
N GLN A 11 4.87 16.20 25.74
CA GLN A 11 4.76 15.00 24.91
C GLN A 11 4.98 15.35 23.41
N GLN A 12 6.21 15.74 23.06
CA GLN A 12 6.52 16.65 21.95
C GLN A 12 6.90 15.99 20.61
N HIS A 13 6.69 14.68 20.40
CA HIS A 13 7.02 14.02 19.11
C HIS A 13 5.89 13.45 18.23
N PRO A 14 4.62 13.91 18.30
CA PRO A 14 3.61 13.52 17.29
C PRO A 14 3.60 14.43 16.04
N ILE A 15 3.85 15.75 16.16
CA ILE A 15 3.72 16.70 15.02
C ILE A 15 4.70 16.42 13.87
N ARG A 16 5.95 16.09 14.19
CA ARG A 16 6.97 15.80 13.17
C ARG A 16 6.61 14.55 12.36
N LEU A 17 5.99 13.57 13.01
CA LEU A 17 5.53 12.32 12.39
C LEU A 17 4.41 12.59 11.37
N TYR A 18 3.42 13.39 11.73
CA TYR A 18 2.34 13.78 10.81
C TYR A 18 2.85 14.55 9.58
N LEU A 19 3.80 15.49 9.75
CA LEU A 19 4.36 16.24 8.62
C LEU A 19 5.19 15.37 7.67
N VAL A 20 5.99 14.44 8.19
CA VAL A 20 6.76 13.48 7.36
C VAL A 20 5.83 12.59 6.55
N VAL A 21 4.73 12.14 7.17
CA VAL A 21 3.76 11.24 6.54
C VAL A 21 2.92 11.97 5.52
N TRP A 22 2.51 13.19 5.83
CA TRP A 22 1.86 14.07 4.88
C TRP A 22 2.71 14.27 3.62
N ALA A 23 4.01 14.54 3.78
CA ALA A 23 4.93 14.65 2.66
C ALA A 23 5.06 13.33 1.87
N TRP A 24 5.13 12.19 2.56
CA TRP A 24 5.15 10.87 1.92
C TRP A 24 3.88 10.57 1.12
N LEU A 25 2.70 10.90 1.65
CA LEU A 25 1.42 10.74 0.96
C LEU A 25 1.31 11.66 -0.26
N PHE A 26 1.85 12.87 -0.15
CA PHE A 26 1.92 13.81 -1.26
C PHE A 26 2.81 13.28 -2.39
N ILE A 27 4.01 12.80 -2.05
CA ILE A 27 4.94 12.20 -3.03
C ILE A 27 4.32 10.97 -3.69
N LEU A 28 3.67 10.08 -2.92
CA LEU A 28 2.98 8.90 -3.46
C LEU A 28 1.85 9.29 -4.42
N SER A 29 1.08 10.33 -4.07
CA SER A 29 -0.01 10.82 -4.92
C SER A 29 0.54 11.45 -6.21
N ALA A 30 1.64 12.20 -6.13
CA ALA A 30 2.32 12.76 -7.29
C ALA A 30 2.90 11.66 -8.20
N CYS A 31 3.54 10.63 -7.63
CA CYS A 31 4.03 9.48 -8.38
C CYS A 31 2.90 8.69 -9.05
N SER A 32 1.76 8.51 -8.38
CA SER A 32 0.58 7.88 -9.01
C SER A 32 0.15 8.68 -10.24
N TYR A 33 0.07 10.00 -10.14
CA TYR A 33 -0.31 10.87 -11.26
C TYR A 33 0.74 10.87 -12.38
N LEU A 34 2.03 10.80 -12.04
CA LEU A 34 3.12 10.72 -13.01
C LEU A 34 3.02 9.46 -13.86
N VAL A 35 2.58 8.37 -13.26
CA VAL A 35 2.43 7.08 -13.90
C VAL A 35 1.26 7.06 -14.87
N ASP A 36 0.16 7.70 -14.50
CA ASP A 36 -0.95 7.98 -15.42
C ASP A 36 -0.49 8.92 -16.55
N TYR A 37 0.40 9.88 -16.28
CA TYR A 37 0.95 10.81 -17.27
C TYR A 37 1.90 10.14 -18.28
N PHE A 38 2.70 9.16 -17.86
CA PHE A 38 3.57 8.39 -18.75
C PHE A 38 2.80 7.51 -19.76
N GLY A 39 1.47 7.46 -19.68
CA GLY A 39 0.65 6.78 -20.68
C GLY A 39 0.96 5.29 -20.78
N LEU A 40 1.36 4.66 -19.67
CA LEU A 40 1.65 3.23 -19.64
C LEU A 40 0.37 2.45 -19.96
N VAL A 41 0.36 1.71 -21.08
CA VAL A 41 -0.81 0.93 -21.53
C VAL A 41 -0.63 -0.55 -21.17
N GLY A 42 -1.71 -1.21 -20.79
CA GLY A 42 -1.73 -2.65 -20.49
C GLY A 42 -1.45 -2.98 -19.02
N TYR A 43 -0.83 -4.14 -18.78
CA TYR A 43 -0.60 -4.70 -17.43
C TYR A 43 0.24 -3.80 -16.52
N LEU A 44 1.12 -2.97 -17.09
CA LEU A 44 2.00 -2.09 -16.33
C LEU A 44 1.25 -0.97 -15.60
N ARG A 45 0.11 -0.51 -16.15
CA ARG A 45 -0.76 0.47 -15.49
C ARG A 45 -1.48 -0.15 -14.30
N TRP A 46 -1.98 -1.38 -14.51
CA TRP A 46 -2.73 -2.12 -13.50
C TRP A 46 -1.86 -2.45 -12.27
N SER A 47 -0.63 -2.93 -12.49
CA SER A 47 0.28 -3.23 -11.39
C SER A 47 0.69 -1.98 -10.62
N LEU A 48 1.02 -0.88 -11.30
CA LEU A 48 1.42 0.36 -10.63
C LEU A 48 0.28 1.00 -9.83
N ILE A 49 -0.94 1.04 -10.37
CA ILE A 49 -2.10 1.56 -9.62
C ILE A 49 -2.30 0.75 -8.34
N LEU A 50 -2.27 -0.59 -8.42
CA LEU A 50 -2.39 -1.45 -7.24
C LEU A 50 -1.26 -1.21 -6.25
N ILE A 51 -0.02 -1.04 -6.71
CA ILE A 51 1.14 -0.74 -5.87
C ILE A 51 0.96 0.61 -5.15
N PHE A 52 0.62 1.70 -5.84
CA PHE A 52 0.38 3.00 -5.20
C PHE A 52 -0.80 2.96 -4.23
N MET A 53 -1.85 2.21 -4.56
CA MET A 53 -3.03 2.05 -3.72
C MET A 53 -2.71 1.27 -2.43
N ALA A 54 -1.89 0.22 -2.52
CA ALA A 54 -1.39 -0.52 -1.37
C ALA A 54 -0.40 0.30 -0.53
N LEU A 55 0.56 1.01 -1.16
CA LEU A 55 1.53 1.86 -0.46
C LEU A 55 0.84 2.97 0.33
N LYS A 56 -0.07 3.73 -0.28
CA LYS A 56 -0.78 4.80 0.44
C LYS A 56 -1.62 4.26 1.59
N ALA A 57 -2.31 3.12 1.40
CA ALA A 57 -3.12 2.49 2.44
C ALA A 57 -2.25 1.96 3.58
N GLY A 58 -1.15 1.29 3.27
CA GLY A 58 -0.19 0.81 4.25
C GLY A 58 0.46 1.95 5.05
N LEU A 59 0.76 3.07 4.40
CA LEU A 59 1.35 4.24 5.05
C LEU A 59 0.34 4.95 5.96
N ILE A 60 -0.94 5.00 5.58
CA ILE A 60 -2.03 5.48 6.44
C ILE A 60 -2.20 4.55 7.65
N VAL A 61 -2.24 3.23 7.44
CA VAL A 61 -2.38 2.25 8.54
C VAL A 61 -1.16 2.28 9.47
N ALA A 62 0.05 2.37 8.95
CA ALA A 62 1.26 2.40 9.78
C ALA A 62 1.36 3.66 10.65
N VAL A 63 0.70 4.77 10.28
CA VAL A 63 0.86 6.09 10.91
C VAL A 63 -0.40 6.54 11.65
N PHE A 64 -1.56 6.53 11.01
CA PHE A 64 -2.80 6.92 11.67
C PHE A 64 -3.29 5.85 12.63
N MET A 65 -2.88 4.60 12.42
CA MET A 65 -3.11 3.50 13.34
C MET A 65 -1.93 3.27 14.31
N HIS A 66 -0.93 4.17 14.31
CA HIS A 66 0.24 4.22 15.21
C HIS A 66 -0.09 4.71 16.63
N MET A 67 -1.20 4.24 17.21
CA MET A 67 -1.33 4.16 18.66
C MET A 67 -1.07 2.70 19.03
N ALA A 68 0.18 2.29 18.84
CA ALA A 68 0.63 0.91 18.87
C ALA A 68 0.81 0.36 20.30
N TRP A 69 -0.21 0.46 21.18
CA TRP A 69 -0.10 -0.15 22.51
C TRP A 69 -1.22 -1.04 23.03
N GLU A 70 -2.25 -1.41 22.24
CA GLU A 70 -3.10 -2.54 22.65
C GLU A 70 -3.41 -3.63 21.61
N ARG A 71 -3.44 -3.42 20.27
CA ARG A 71 -3.76 -4.54 19.34
C ARG A 71 -3.12 -4.45 17.95
N LEU A 72 -1.87 -4.94 17.80
CA LEU A 72 -1.29 -5.33 16.51
C LEU A 72 -2.21 -6.31 15.73
N ALA A 73 -2.97 -7.13 16.45
CA ALA A 73 -3.94 -8.07 15.89
C ALA A 73 -5.07 -7.39 15.09
N LEU A 74 -5.51 -6.18 15.47
CA LEU A 74 -6.57 -5.47 14.72
C LEU A 74 -6.07 -4.93 13.38
N SER A 75 -4.82 -4.45 13.34
CA SER A 75 -4.21 -4.00 12.10
C SER A 75 -3.99 -5.16 11.12
N TYR A 76 -3.46 -6.29 11.62
CA TYR A 76 -3.37 -7.52 10.82
C TYR A 76 -4.76 -8.01 10.38
N ALA A 77 -5.79 -7.95 11.21
CA ALA A 77 -7.14 -8.37 10.81
C ALA A 77 -7.73 -7.55 9.64
N ILE A 78 -7.32 -6.29 9.45
CA ILE A 78 -7.77 -5.43 8.34
C ILE A 78 -6.85 -5.52 7.13
N LEU A 79 -5.54 -5.73 7.33
CA LEU A 79 -4.56 -5.82 6.25
C LEU A 79 -4.48 -7.21 5.61
N VAL A 80 -4.74 -8.26 6.38
CA VAL A 80 -4.71 -9.65 5.92
C VAL A 80 -5.77 -9.93 4.84
N PRO A 81 -7.05 -9.52 4.96
CA PRO A 81 -8.04 -9.79 3.94
C PRO A 81 -7.68 -9.21 2.56
N PRO A 82 -7.27 -7.93 2.43
CA PRO A 82 -6.76 -7.38 1.16
C PRO A 82 -5.54 -8.12 0.62
N LEU A 83 -4.62 -8.54 1.50
CA LEU A 83 -3.39 -9.22 1.10
C LEU A 83 -3.67 -10.62 0.55
N VAL A 84 -4.57 -11.37 1.19
CA VAL A 84 -5.01 -12.68 0.71
C VAL A 84 -5.70 -12.56 -0.66
N LEU A 85 -6.55 -11.55 -0.85
CA LEU A 85 -7.18 -11.29 -2.14
C LEU A 85 -6.15 -10.95 -3.23
N LEU A 86 -5.12 -10.17 -2.90
CA LEU A 86 -4.02 -9.86 -3.83
C LEU A 86 -3.27 -11.12 -4.26
N VAL A 87 -2.96 -12.00 -3.31
CA VAL A 87 -2.29 -13.29 -3.60
C VAL A 87 -3.19 -14.17 -4.47
N PHE A 88 -4.47 -14.27 -4.15
CA PHE A 88 -5.44 -15.05 -4.92
C PHE A 88 -5.55 -14.55 -6.37
N VAL A 89 -5.73 -13.24 -6.56
CA VAL A 89 -5.76 -12.63 -7.90
C VAL A 89 -4.45 -12.85 -8.64
N GLY A 90 -3.30 -12.74 -7.96
CA GLY A 90 -1.99 -12.99 -8.56
C GLY A 90 -1.85 -14.42 -9.10
N ILE A 91 -2.29 -15.42 -8.33
CA ILE A 91 -2.30 -16.83 -8.76
C ILE A 91 -3.24 -17.02 -9.96
N MET A 92 -4.43 -16.42 -9.94
CA MET A 92 -5.41 -16.52 -11.02
C MET A 92 -4.90 -15.90 -12.33
N VAL A 93 -4.18 -14.78 -12.26
CA VAL A 93 -3.54 -14.15 -13.43
C VAL A 93 -2.46 -15.06 -14.01
N PHE A 94 -1.66 -15.71 -13.17
CA PHE A 94 -0.66 -16.68 -13.62
C PHE A 94 -1.31 -17.86 -14.35
N GLU A 95 -2.33 -18.48 -13.77
CA GLU A 95 -3.05 -19.62 -14.37
C GLU A 95 -3.69 -19.25 -15.71
N SER A 96 -4.33 -18.08 -15.80
CA SER A 96 -4.91 -17.56 -17.04
C SER A 96 -3.86 -17.40 -18.15
N ASN A 97 -2.65 -16.94 -17.82
CA ASN A 97 -1.55 -16.83 -18.77
C ASN A 97 -1.04 -18.20 -19.25
N TYR A 98 -0.92 -19.18 -18.34
CA TYR A 98 -0.57 -20.55 -18.72
C TYR A 98 -1.63 -21.17 -19.63
N THR A 99 -2.91 -21.01 -19.33
CA THR A 99 -4.01 -21.50 -20.15
C THR A 99 -4.02 -20.84 -21.54
N LEU A 100 -3.74 -19.54 -21.64
CA LEU A 100 -3.62 -18.83 -22.92
C LEU A 100 -2.43 -19.35 -23.73
N PHE A 101 -1.26 -19.47 -23.10
CA PHE A 101 -0.03 -19.92 -23.75
C PHE A 101 -0.17 -21.35 -24.28
N THR A 102 -0.71 -22.25 -23.48
CA THR A 102 -0.95 -23.64 -23.89
C THR A 102 -1.94 -23.73 -25.04
N ARG A 103 -3.01 -22.92 -25.05
CA ARG A 103 -3.93 -22.85 -26.20
C ARG A 103 -3.23 -22.39 -27.47
N LEU A 104 -2.42 -21.33 -27.39
CA LEU A 104 -1.65 -20.86 -28.55
C LEU A 104 -0.64 -21.90 -29.03
N ALA A 105 0.06 -22.58 -28.11
CA ALA A 105 1.01 -23.62 -28.45
C ALA A 105 0.33 -24.80 -29.19
N PHE A 106 -0.86 -25.23 -28.75
CA PHE A 106 -1.63 -26.25 -29.46
C PHE A 106 -2.20 -25.76 -30.80
N PHE A 107 -2.61 -24.49 -30.90
CA PHE A 107 -3.06 -23.91 -32.17
C PHE A 107 -1.93 -23.77 -33.20
N VAL A 108 -0.70 -23.45 -32.76
CA VAL A 108 0.48 -23.31 -33.64
C VAL A 108 1.13 -24.65 -33.97
N ALA A 109 1.15 -25.60 -33.03
CA ALA A 109 1.71 -26.93 -33.27
C ALA A 109 0.77 -27.86 -34.08
N GLY A 110 -0.51 -27.49 -34.21
CA GLY A 110 -1.52 -28.22 -34.99
C GLY A 110 -1.74 -27.71 -36.42
N SER A 111 -1.01 -26.66 -36.85
CA SER A 111 -0.96 -26.15 -38.24
C SER A 111 0.35 -26.52 -38.91
#